data_AF-A0A3F2V1S9-F1
#
_entry.id   AF-A0A3F2V1S9-F1
#
_cell.length_a   1.000
_cell.length_b   1.000
_cell.length_c   1.000
_cell.angle_alpha   90.00
_cell.angle_beta   90.00
_cell.angle_gamma   90.00
#
_symmetry.space_group_name_H-M   'P 1'
#
loop_
_entity.id
_entity.type
_entity.pdbx_description
1 polymer ?
#
loop_
_entity_poly.entity_id
_entity_poly.type
_entity_poly.pdbx_seq_one_letter_code
_entity_poly.pdbx_strand_id
1 'polypeptide(L)'
;MAHCHCSMCRKFHGSAFATFGEVKAENFEWASGHDKLKSYTAHNGTVRKLCDVCGSSLIFESEASKRGGVLEIAIASLDEDSGLLPVLREKDVKFGGS
;
A
#
# COMPACT_ATOMS: atom_id res chain seq x y z
N MET A 1 3.33 10.51 4.18
CA MET A 1 3.67 9.07 4.21
C MET A 1 3.46 8.55 5.62
N ALA A 2 2.83 7.40 5.78
CA ALA A 2 2.58 6.79 7.09
C ALA A 2 2.95 5.30 7.08
N HIS A 3 3.52 4.82 8.18
CA HIS A 3 3.81 3.40 8.41
C HIS A 3 2.75 2.80 9.34
N CYS A 4 2.03 1.78 8.86
CA CYS A 4 1.03 1.09 9.64
C CYS A 4 1.55 -0.28 10.10
N HIS A 5 1.62 -0.45 11.42
CA HIS A 5 2.13 -1.66 12.07
C HIS A 5 1.02 -2.62 12.51
N CYS A 6 -0.25 -2.34 12.20
CA CYS A 6 -1.35 -3.19 12.68
C CYS A 6 -1.30 -4.58 12.06
N SER A 7 -1.83 -5.58 12.77
CA SER A 7 -1.79 -6.98 12.33
C SER A 7 -2.45 -7.20 10.97
N MET A 8 -3.50 -6.44 10.65
CA MET A 8 -4.17 -6.52 9.35
C MET A 8 -3.28 -6.03 8.21
N CYS A 9 -2.58 -4.91 8.39
CA CYS A 9 -1.69 -4.36 7.37
C CYS A 9 -0.47 -5.25 7.17
N ARG A 10 0.11 -5.80 8.25
CA ARG A 10 1.19 -6.79 8.15
C ARG A 10 0.76 -8.03 7.37
N LYS A 11 -0.42 -8.59 7.67
CA LYS A 11 -0.96 -9.76 6.97
C LYS A 11 -1.30 -9.48 5.51
N PHE A 12 -1.83 -8.29 5.20
CA PHE A 12 -2.20 -7.92 3.85
C PHE A 12 -0.99 -7.74 2.94
N HIS A 13 0.06 -7.08 3.44
CA HIS A 13 1.27 -6.80 2.66
C HIS A 13 2.35 -7.89 2.77
N GLY A 14 2.21 -8.85 3.68
CA GLY A 14 3.24 -9.86 3.93
C GLY A 14 4.54 -9.28 4.50
N SER A 15 4.48 -8.13 5.20
CA SER A 15 5.64 -7.36 5.65
C SER A 15 5.54 -6.96 7.13
N ALA A 16 6.63 -6.47 7.71
CA ALA A 16 6.66 -5.99 9.10
C ALA A 16 5.77 -4.75 9.34
N PHE A 17 5.54 -3.95 8.30
CA PHE A 17 4.64 -2.81 8.27
C PHE A 17 4.25 -2.49 6.83
N ALA A 18 3.09 -1.87 6.66
CA ALA A 18 2.71 -1.29 5.39
C ALA A 18 3.11 0.17 5.36
N THR A 19 3.57 0.66 4.22
CA THR A 19 3.81 2.10 4.03
C THR A 19 2.83 2.62 2.98
N PHE A 20 2.11 3.67 3.36
CA PHE A 20 1.13 4.32 2.48
C PHE A 20 1.54 5.75 2.16
N GLY A 21 1.33 6.13 0.91
CA GLY A 21 1.28 7.50 0.42
C GLY A 21 -0.17 7.90 0.25
N GLU A 22 -0.47 9.20 0.38
CA GLU A 22 -1.81 9.72 0.16
C GLU A 22 -1.82 10.57 -1.11
N VAL A 23 -2.83 10.37 -1.94
CA VAL A 23 -3.15 11.23 -3.08
C VAL A 23 -4.59 11.66 -2.98
N LYS A 24 -4.91 12.87 -3.45
CA LYS A 24 -6.30 13.24 -3.62
C LYS A 24 -6.96 12.32 -4.65
N ALA A 25 -8.15 11.82 -4.35
CA ALA A 25 -8.89 10.93 -5.24
C ALA A 25 -9.15 11.57 -6.62
N GLU A 26 -9.36 12.90 -6.67
CA GLU A 26 -9.54 13.67 -7.90
C GLU A 26 -8.30 13.70 -8.81
N ASN A 27 -7.11 13.43 -8.26
CA ASN A 27 -5.83 13.43 -8.97
C ASN A 27 -5.33 12.01 -9.29
N PHE A 28 -6.16 10.99 -9.10
CA PHE A 28 -5.80 9.60 -9.32
C PHE A 28 -6.69 8.96 -10.37
N GLU A 29 -6.07 8.30 -11.35
CA GLU A 29 -6.75 7.49 -12.34
C GLU A 29 -6.00 6.18 -12.59
N TRP A 30 -6.73 5.12 -12.88
CA TRP A 30 -6.14 3.86 -13.32
C TRP A 30 -5.82 3.96 -14.81
N ALA A 31 -4.52 4.05 -15.14
CA ALA A 31 -4.08 4.05 -16.54
C ALA A 31 -4.42 2.72 -17.25
N SER A 32 -4.40 1.60 -16.54
CA SER A 32 -4.78 0.27 -17.06
C SER A 32 -5.09 -0.70 -15.93
N GLY A 33 -5.58 -1.91 -16.28
CA GLY A 33 -5.72 -3.03 -15.34
C GLY A 33 -6.84 -2.88 -14.30
N HIS A 34 -7.72 -1.90 -14.44
CA HIS A 34 -8.82 -1.67 -13.49
C HIS A 34 -9.74 -2.89 -13.35
N ASP A 35 -9.94 -3.64 -14.44
CA ASP A 35 -10.72 -4.88 -14.48
C ASP A 35 -10.07 -6.05 -13.71
N LYS A 36 -8.80 -5.93 -13.34
CA LYS A 36 -8.06 -6.91 -12.53
C LYS A 36 -8.03 -6.57 -11.05
N LEU A 37 -8.66 -5.48 -10.62
CA LEU A 37 -8.75 -5.12 -9.20
C LEU A 37 -9.81 -5.96 -8.49
N LYS A 38 -9.40 -6.63 -7.42
CA LYS A 38 -10.29 -7.21 -6.41
C LYS A 38 -10.32 -6.30 -5.20
N SER A 39 -11.52 -6.12 -4.65
CA SER A 39 -11.73 -5.40 -3.40
C SER A 39 -12.07 -6.38 -2.27
N TYR A 40 -11.46 -6.19 -1.11
CA TYR A 40 -11.77 -6.90 0.12
C TYR A 40 -12.16 -5.90 1.20
N THR A 41 -13.39 -6.02 1.72
CA THR A 41 -13.89 -5.22 2.84
C THR A 41 -13.70 -6.00 4.13
N ALA A 42 -12.88 -5.47 5.04
CA ALA A 42 -12.71 -6.06 6.37
C ALA A 42 -13.92 -5.78 7.27
N HIS A 43 -14.03 -6.55 8.36
CA HIS A 43 -15.09 -6.40 9.36
C HIS A 43 -15.22 -4.99 9.94
N ASN A 44 -14.14 -4.21 9.94
CA ASN A 44 -14.13 -2.83 10.42
C ASN A 44 -14.49 -1.79 9.33
N GLY A 45 -15.01 -2.24 8.18
CA GLY A 45 -15.42 -1.39 7.07
C GLY A 45 -14.28 -0.91 6.15
N THR A 46 -13.02 -1.15 6.52
CA THR A 46 -11.87 -0.76 5.67
C THR A 46 -11.81 -1.61 4.41
N VAL A 47 -11.54 -0.98 3.28
CA VAL A 47 -11.44 -1.64 1.97
C VAL A 47 -9.97 -1.74 1.57
N ARG A 48 -9.60 -2.88 1.00
CA ARG A 48 -8.29 -3.14 0.42
C ARG A 48 -8.47 -3.51 -1.04
N LYS A 49 -7.68 -2.91 -1.93
CA LYS A 49 -7.67 -3.30 -3.33
C LYS A 49 -6.35 -3.97 -3.69
N LEU A 50 -6.44 -5.11 -4.37
CA LEU A 50 -5.31 -5.91 -4.82
C LEU A 50 -5.49 -6.35 -6.28
N CYS A 51 -4.39 -6.71 -6.93
CA CYS A 51 -4.42 -7.32 -8.26
C CYS A 51 -4.81 -8.80 -8.16
N ASP A 52 -5.86 -9.23 -8.88
CA ASP A 52 -6.31 -10.63 -8.91
C ASP A 52 -5.34 -11.57 -9.63
N VAL A 53 -4.38 -11.02 -10.39
CA VAL A 53 -3.43 -11.81 -11.19
C VAL A 53 -2.16 -12.12 -10.40
N CYS A 54 -1.55 -11.10 -9.76
CA CYS A 54 -0.28 -11.26 -9.04
C CYS A 54 -0.40 -11.14 -7.51
N GLY A 55 -1.55 -10.72 -6.99
CA GLY A 55 -1.78 -10.56 -5.55
C GLY A 55 -1.23 -9.27 -4.94
N SER A 56 -0.59 -8.38 -5.72
CA SER A 56 -0.05 -7.12 -5.19
C SER A 56 -1.11 -6.29 -4.48
N SER A 57 -0.82 -5.87 -3.25
CA SER A 57 -1.60 -4.92 -2.46
C SER A 57 -1.38 -3.49 -2.96
N LEU A 58 -2.44 -2.82 -3.44
CA LEU A 58 -2.31 -1.53 -4.11
C LEU A 58 -2.91 -0.37 -3.31
N ILE A 59 -4.14 -0.53 -2.81
CA ILE A 59 -4.88 0.56 -2.16
C ILE A 59 -5.42 0.11 -0.80
N PHE A 60 -5.40 1.03 0.16
CA PHE A 60 -6.18 0.96 1.38
C PHE A 60 -7.18 2.14 1.42
N GLU A 61 -8.39 1.87 1.89
CA GLU A 61 -9.42 2.89 2.07
C GLU A 61 -10.08 2.72 3.44
N SER A 62 -10.22 3.84 4.14
CA SER A 62 -10.97 3.94 5.40
C SER A 62 -12.09 4.96 5.25
N GLU A 63 -13.04 4.98 6.18
CA GLU A 63 -14.08 6.01 6.19
C GLU A 63 -13.50 7.42 6.35
N ALA A 64 -12.36 7.54 7.05
CA ALA A 64 -11.63 8.79 7.17
C ALA A 64 -11.03 9.23 5.82
N SER A 65 -10.38 8.32 5.08
CA SER A 65 -9.77 8.64 3.78
C SER A 65 -10.83 9.02 2.76
N LYS A 66 -11.95 8.29 2.70
CA LYS A 66 -13.10 8.60 1.84
C LYS A 66 -13.68 9.97 2.13
N ARG A 67 -13.95 10.29 3.40
CA ARG A 67 -14.47 11.61 3.80
C ARG A 67 -13.49 12.74 3.49
N GLY A 68 -12.19 12.46 3.57
CA GLY A 68 -11.12 13.39 3.21
C GLY A 68 -10.90 13.53 1.70
N GLY A 69 -11.57 12.72 0.86
CA GLY A 69 -11.34 12.72 -0.58
C GLY A 69 -9.94 12.26 -0.98
N VAL A 70 -9.32 11.38 -0.18
CA VAL A 70 -7.97 10.86 -0.42
C VAL A 70 -7.95 9.33 -0.57
N LEU A 71 -7.00 8.86 -1.36
CA LEU A 71 -6.69 7.44 -1.54
C LEU A 71 -5.32 7.14 -0.93
N GLU A 72 -5.23 6.05 -0.18
CA GLU A 72 -3.98 5.58 0.41
C GLU A 72 -3.37 4.50 -0.50
N ILE A 73 -2.24 4.81 -1.13
CA ILE A 73 -1.53 3.96 -2.09
C ILE A 73 -0.37 3.27 -1.39
N ALA A 74 -0.23 1.96 -1.61
CA ALA A 74 0.94 1.20 -1.19
C ALA A 74 2.18 1.67 -1.97
N ILE A 75 3.06 2.45 -1.35
CA ILE A 75 4.21 3.03 -2.08
C ILE A 75 5.17 1.98 -2.64
N ALA A 76 5.20 0.79 -2.02
CA ALA A 76 6.05 -0.31 -2.45
C ALA A 76 5.60 -0.93 -3.79
N SER A 77 4.42 -0.55 -4.31
CA SER A 77 3.95 -0.96 -5.64
C SER A 77 4.29 0.03 -6.74
N LEU A 78 5.06 1.09 -6.46
CA LEU A 78 5.49 2.08 -7.44
C LEU A 78 6.92 1.76 -7.88
N ASP A 79 7.17 1.77 -9.20
CA ASP A 79 8.47 1.40 -9.78
C ASP A 79 9.53 2.51 -9.61
N GLU A 80 9.12 3.77 -9.71
CA GLU A 80 10.02 4.90 -9.63
C GLU A 80 10.32 5.28 -8.18
N ASP A 81 11.58 5.66 -7.92
CA ASP A 81 11.92 6.38 -6.69
C ASP A 81 11.26 7.75 -6.75
N SER A 82 10.04 7.81 -6.24
CA SER A 82 9.25 9.03 -6.01
C SER A 82 9.96 10.05 -5.08
N GLY A 83 11.25 9.84 -4.74
CA GLY A 83 11.99 10.57 -3.72
C GLY A 83 11.55 10.21 -2.30
N LEU A 84 10.73 9.17 -2.18
CA LEU A 84 10.02 8.79 -0.98
C LEU A 84 10.34 7.36 -0.52
N LEU A 85 11.04 6.57 -1.35
CA LEU A 85 11.46 5.23 -0.95
C LEU A 85 12.71 5.33 -0.07
N PRO A 86 12.81 4.55 1.01
CA PRO A 86 14.04 4.49 1.78
C PRO A 86 15.15 3.91 0.89
N VAL A 87 16.19 4.72 0.63
CA VAL A 87 17.40 4.22 -0.01
C VAL A 87 18.04 3.15 0.84
N LEU A 88 18.18 1.94 0.29
CA LEU A 88 18.88 0.85 0.96
C LEU A 88 20.34 1.28 1.16
N ARG A 89 20.71 1.61 2.39
CA ARG A 89 22.13 1.77 2.74
C ARG A 89 22.64 0.37 3.03
N GLU A 90 23.50 -0.16 2.15
CA GLU A 90 24.12 -1.50 2.27
C GLU A 90 24.73 -1.77 3.66
N LYS A 91 25.11 -0.71 4.38
CA LYS A 91 25.72 -0.76 5.72
C LYS A 91 24.78 -1.28 6.83
N ASP A 92 23.47 -1.33 6.60
CA ASP A 92 22.48 -1.72 7.61
C ASP A 92 21.98 -3.16 7.44
N VAL A 93 22.42 -3.88 6.40
CA VAL A 93 22.08 -5.28 6.16
C VAL A 93 23.16 -6.19 6.76
N LYS A 94 23.02 -6.51 8.05
CA LYS A 94 23.73 -7.66 8.63
C LYS A 94 22.84 -8.90 8.45
N PHE A 95 23.09 -9.67 7.39
CA PHE A 95 22.60 -11.05 7.37
C PHE A 95 23.26 -11.79 8.53
N GLY A 96 22.51 -12.10 9.57
CA GLY A 96 22.97 -12.96 10.66
C GLY A 96 23.28 -14.34 10.09
N GLY A 97 24.57 -14.60 9.85
CA GLY A 97 25.06 -15.93 9.56
C GLY A 97 24.92 -16.82 10.78
N SER A 98 24.47 -18.06 10.52
CA SER A 98 24.46 -19.29 11.34
C SER A 98 24.87 -19.18 12.81
#